data_AF-W2CEC8-F1
#
_entry.id   AF-W2CEC8-F1
#
_cell.length_a   1.000
_cell.length_b   1.000
_cell.length_c   1.000
_cell.angle_alpha   90.00
_cell.angle_beta   90.00
_cell.angle_gamma   90.00
#
_symmetry.space_group_name_H-M   'P 1'
#
loop_
_entity.id
_entity.type
_entity.pdbx_description
1 polymer ?
#
loop_
_entity_poly.entity_id
_entity_poly.type
_entity_poly.pdbx_seq_one_letter_code
_entity_poly.pdbx_strand_id
1 'polypeptide(L)'
;MEENSDRYVLVLEDRSETKSPTDPGCLSVISGQDEKGKIKTVEPTEENRSAFLVFKKNDGLLKNFMTNLRRQFNDPTHFGVYRIVADRFVESVEALKSMLAAREMPQNKAALDSIRVSSDESPAQKLSAIDPEKVDWKELERLGVSREKLKAGGNLDRLLNWQKTGLVSLAVPFGDTTIYTEARLALRTGADGRLSLNIHTLRREPQLDFPYMGHTFSPEEKEQLLTRGNLGRTVELSPKKGEPFRAYVSVDRLTNELVSLRADQVQIPHEIKGVRLSEEQHRALTEGRPVQVEGMLSRHGKPFDATLQVNAEKRGIEFIFKDSLSNKERLKSSAREAPAVRQIENKPQKRGIGR
;
A
#
# COMPACT_ATOMS: atom_id res chain seq x y z
N MET A 1 -19.55 21.52 12.40
CA MET A 1 -18.26 21.96 11.86
C MET A 1 -17.23 21.00 12.40
N GLU A 2 -16.81 20.02 11.59
CA GLU A 2 -15.75 19.10 11.99
C GLU A 2 -14.42 19.85 11.89
N GLU A 3 -13.71 20.02 13.01
CA GLU A 3 -12.36 20.57 13.02
C GLU A 3 -11.44 19.60 12.23
N ASN A 4 -10.88 20.07 11.13
CA ASN A 4 -10.10 19.30 10.17
C ASN A 4 -8.65 19.09 10.70
N SER A 5 -8.50 18.50 11.89
CA SER A 5 -7.21 18.33 12.59
C SER A 5 -6.24 17.34 11.93
N ASP A 6 -6.60 16.76 10.78
CA ASP A 6 -5.84 15.70 10.10
C ASP A 6 -4.82 16.22 9.07
N ARG A 7 -4.81 17.54 8.80
CA ARG A 7 -3.89 18.18 7.85
C ARG A 7 -2.74 18.88 8.57
N TYR A 8 -1.51 18.65 8.12
CA TYR A 8 -0.32 19.28 8.67
C TYR A 8 0.66 19.75 7.59
N VAL A 9 1.49 20.73 7.93
CA VAL A 9 2.66 21.17 7.17
C VAL A 9 3.93 20.85 7.96
N LEU A 10 5.06 20.83 7.27
CA LEU A 10 6.36 20.69 7.89
C LEU A 10 7.05 22.05 7.94
N VAL A 11 7.48 22.46 9.12
CA VAL A 11 8.25 23.67 9.36
C VAL A 11 9.70 23.28 9.66
N LEU A 12 10.61 23.83 8.87
CA LEU A 12 12.05 23.70 9.04
C LEU A 12 12.55 24.88 9.87
N GLU A 13 13.26 24.56 10.95
CA GLU A 13 14.12 25.46 11.70
C GLU A 13 15.57 25.26 11.25
N ASP A 14 16.20 26.33 10.79
CA ASP A 14 17.62 26.38 10.41
C ASP A 14 18.41 27.22 11.42
N ARG A 15 19.31 26.56 12.16
CA ARG A 15 20.21 27.14 13.16
C ARG A 15 21.66 27.21 12.68
N SER A 16 21.94 26.93 11.40
CA SER A 16 23.31 26.92 10.87
C SER A 16 24.06 28.24 11.02
N GLU A 17 23.34 29.36 11.07
CA GLU A 17 23.90 30.71 11.24
C GLU A 17 23.77 31.26 12.69
N THR A 18 23.29 30.46 13.64
CA THR A 18 23.11 30.90 15.03
C THR A 18 24.42 30.87 15.83
N LYS A 19 24.52 31.75 16.84
CA LYS A 19 25.73 31.85 17.69
C LYS A 19 25.74 30.81 18.80
N SER A 20 24.56 30.40 19.29
CA SER A 20 24.39 29.31 20.25
C SER A 20 23.47 28.21 19.69
N PRO A 21 23.75 26.92 19.95
CA PRO A 21 22.86 25.81 19.57
C PRO A 21 21.44 25.92 20.17
N THR A 22 21.27 26.73 21.22
CA THR A 22 20.00 26.98 21.91
C THR A 22 19.23 28.18 21.36
N ASP A 23 19.84 28.99 20.49
CA ASP A 23 19.17 30.13 19.89
C ASP A 23 18.12 29.65 18.88
N PRO A 24 16.96 30.34 18.77
CA PRO A 24 15.97 30.02 17.75
C PRO A 24 16.52 30.24 16.35
N GLY A 25 16.37 29.22 15.50
CA GLY A 25 16.75 29.29 14.10
C GLY A 25 15.73 30.04 13.22
N CYS A 26 16.10 30.26 11.96
CA CYS A 26 15.17 30.78 10.96
C CYS A 26 14.10 29.73 10.63
N LEU A 27 12.83 30.13 10.63
CA LEU A 27 11.72 29.24 10.32
C LEU A 27 11.28 29.40 8.87
N SER A 28 11.09 28.28 8.19
CA SER A 28 10.53 28.21 6.84
C SER A 28 9.59 27.03 6.68
N VAL A 29 8.62 27.11 5.78
CA VAL A 29 7.67 26.01 5.51
C VAL A 29 8.12 25.27 4.27
N ILE A 30 8.04 23.94 4.30
CA ILE A 30 8.37 23.13 3.14
C ILE A 30 7.31 23.29 2.06
N SER A 31 7.74 23.69 0.86
CA SER A 31 6.89 23.88 -0.31
C SER A 31 7.02 22.77 -1.36
N GLY A 32 8.04 21.92 -1.23
CA GLY A 32 8.23 20.78 -2.12
C GLY A 32 9.68 20.33 -2.19
N GLN A 33 10.02 19.69 -3.31
CA GLN A 33 11.40 19.34 -3.68
C GLN A 33 11.62 19.54 -5.19
N ASP A 34 12.85 19.78 -5.61
CA ASP A 34 13.20 19.79 -7.04
C ASP A 34 13.42 18.36 -7.61
N GLU A 35 13.67 18.28 -8.91
CA GLU A 35 13.93 17.02 -9.63
C GLU A 35 15.18 16.27 -9.12
N LYS A 36 16.09 16.97 -8.42
CA LYS A 36 17.29 16.41 -7.79
C LYS A 36 17.08 16.06 -6.32
N GLY A 37 15.87 16.26 -5.80
CA GLY A 37 15.51 16.00 -4.41
C GLY A 37 15.97 17.07 -3.42
N LYS A 38 16.36 18.27 -3.88
CA LYS A 38 16.64 19.40 -2.97
C LYS A 38 15.31 19.90 -2.39
N ILE A 39 15.22 20.01 -1.07
CA ILE A 39 14.00 20.50 -0.41
C ILE A 39 13.87 21.99 -0.67
N LYS A 40 12.67 22.41 -1.05
CA LYS A 40 12.31 23.83 -1.21
C LYS A 40 11.50 24.27 -0.01
N THR A 41 11.79 25.47 0.46
CA THR A 41 11.04 26.12 1.53
C THR A 41 10.60 27.52 1.10
N VAL A 42 9.58 28.04 1.76
CA VAL A 42 9.06 29.41 1.61
C VAL A 42 8.92 30.04 2.99
N GLU A 43 8.80 31.37 3.03
CA GLU A 43 8.56 32.06 4.29
C GLU A 43 7.22 31.63 4.92
N PRO A 44 7.16 31.51 6.26
CA PRO A 44 5.96 31.06 6.96
C PRO A 44 4.94 32.20 7.11
N THR A 45 4.41 32.68 5.99
CA THR A 45 3.43 33.77 5.94
C THR A 45 2.14 33.34 5.23
N GLU A 46 1.06 34.07 5.48
CA GLU A 46 -0.26 33.73 4.91
C GLU A 46 -0.28 33.92 3.38
N GLU A 47 0.51 34.86 2.85
CA GLU A 47 0.67 35.10 1.41
C GLU A 47 1.26 33.87 0.69
N ASN A 48 2.11 33.11 1.38
CA ASN A 48 2.76 31.91 0.85
C ASN A 48 1.97 30.62 1.09
N ARG A 49 0.78 30.70 1.72
CA ARG A 49 0.00 29.52 2.14
C ARG A 49 -0.32 28.55 1.01
N SER A 50 -0.55 29.06 -0.20
CA SER A 50 -0.82 28.24 -1.39
C SER A 50 0.39 27.43 -1.87
N ALA A 51 1.60 27.83 -1.48
CA ALA A 51 2.85 27.14 -1.81
C ALA A 51 3.22 26.04 -0.80
N PHE A 52 2.50 25.92 0.32
CA PHE A 52 2.84 24.94 1.35
C PHE A 52 2.54 23.51 0.87
N LEU A 53 3.47 22.60 1.14
CA LEU A 53 3.23 21.18 0.96
C LEU A 53 2.43 20.67 2.17
N VAL A 54 1.14 20.42 1.95
CA VAL A 54 0.22 19.94 2.99
C VAL A 54 0.09 18.42 2.95
N PHE A 55 0.24 17.80 4.10
CA PHE A 55 0.14 16.36 4.30
C PHE A 55 -1.13 16.02 5.09
N LYS A 56 -1.67 14.81 4.89
CA LYS A 56 -2.69 14.24 5.77
C LYS A 56 -2.07 13.17 6.68
N LYS A 57 -2.62 12.99 7.87
CA LYS A 57 -2.17 11.99 8.87
C LYS A 57 -2.13 10.56 8.32
N ASN A 58 -2.99 10.24 7.35
CA ASN A 58 -3.07 8.93 6.69
C ASN A 58 -2.46 8.92 5.28
N ASP A 59 -1.96 10.05 4.78
CA ASP A 59 -1.20 10.07 3.55
C ASP A 59 0.18 9.50 3.87
N GLY A 60 0.53 8.40 3.22
CA GLY A 60 1.90 7.90 3.28
C GLY A 60 2.84 8.99 2.78
N LEU A 61 3.63 9.57 3.69
CA LEU A 61 4.65 10.54 3.32
C LEU A 61 5.51 9.96 2.19
N LEU A 62 5.63 10.69 1.08
CA LEU A 62 6.42 10.27 -0.07
C LEU A 62 7.83 9.91 0.41
N LYS A 63 8.21 8.63 0.33
CA LYS A 63 9.48 8.15 0.91
C LYS A 63 10.67 8.94 0.38
N ASN A 64 10.68 9.26 -0.91
CA ASN A 64 11.79 10.00 -1.53
C ASN A 64 11.91 11.40 -0.93
N PHE A 65 10.78 12.07 -0.72
CA PHE A 65 10.74 13.35 -0.05
C PHE A 65 11.27 13.25 1.38
N MET A 66 10.79 12.29 2.20
CA MET A 66 11.29 12.12 3.57
C MET A 66 12.75 11.69 3.64
N THR A 67 13.21 10.89 2.68
CA THR A 67 14.61 10.47 2.58
C THR A 67 15.52 11.66 2.25
N ASN A 68 15.10 12.50 1.30
CA ASN A 68 15.81 13.72 0.93
C ASN A 68 15.79 14.78 2.04
N LEU A 69 14.65 14.92 2.72
CA LEU A 69 14.47 15.78 3.87
C LEU A 69 15.43 15.39 4.99
N ARG A 70 15.51 14.08 5.31
CA ARG A 70 16.50 13.56 6.24
C ARG A 70 17.91 13.83 5.80
N ARG A 71 18.26 13.47 4.57
CA ARG A 71 19.63 13.66 4.06
C ARG A 71 20.10 15.11 4.21
N GLN A 72 19.20 16.09 4.06
CA GLN A 72 19.51 17.51 4.17
C GLN A 72 19.45 18.06 5.61
N PHE A 73 18.58 17.53 6.47
CA PHE A 73 18.28 18.15 7.78
C PHE A 73 18.30 17.17 8.96
N ASN A 74 19.13 16.10 8.89
CA ASN A 74 19.27 15.11 9.97
C ASN A 74 20.29 15.49 11.05
N ASP A 75 20.82 16.72 11.03
CA ASP A 75 21.66 17.22 12.12
C ASP A 75 20.78 17.96 13.15
N PRO A 76 20.48 17.34 14.32
CA PRO A 76 19.61 17.94 15.31
C PRO A 76 20.22 19.12 16.06
N THR A 77 21.52 19.43 15.89
CA THR A 77 22.14 20.65 16.46
C THR A 77 21.94 21.86 15.55
N HIS A 78 21.85 21.64 14.24
CA HIS A 78 21.67 22.71 13.24
C HIS A 78 20.25 22.80 12.69
N PHE A 79 19.45 21.73 12.76
CA PHE A 79 18.14 21.70 12.15
C PHE A 79 17.05 21.13 13.08
N GLY A 80 15.85 21.67 12.93
CA GLY A 80 14.62 21.15 13.53
C GLY A 80 13.56 21.01 12.44
N VAL A 81 12.82 19.90 12.43
CA VAL A 81 11.69 19.74 11.51
C VAL A 81 10.47 19.40 12.35
N TYR A 82 9.43 20.24 12.28
CA TYR A 82 8.26 20.16 13.15
C TYR A 82 6.97 20.02 12.35
N ARG A 83 6.06 19.18 12.81
CA ARG A 83 4.70 19.03 12.27
C ARG A 83 3.79 20.09 12.88
N ILE A 84 3.15 20.87 12.04
CA ILE A 84 2.22 21.92 12.47
C ILE A 84 0.87 21.76 11.77
N VAL A 85 -0.23 21.97 12.49
CA VAL A 85 -1.59 21.92 11.94
C VAL A 85 -1.76 22.99 10.85
N ALA A 86 -2.20 22.56 9.66
CA ALA A 86 -2.26 23.43 8.47
C ALA A 86 -3.38 24.49 8.55
N ASP A 87 -4.43 24.22 9.33
CA ASP A 87 -5.62 25.07 9.40
C ASP A 87 -5.38 26.35 10.22
N ARG A 88 -4.64 26.24 11.33
CA ARG A 88 -4.27 27.34 12.23
C ARG A 88 -2.78 27.66 12.15
N PHE A 89 -2.28 27.74 10.92
CA PHE A 89 -0.84 27.82 10.65
C PHE A 89 -0.17 29.03 11.30
N VAL A 90 -0.72 30.24 11.13
CA VAL A 90 -0.13 31.49 11.65
C VAL A 90 0.07 31.41 13.17
N GLU A 91 -1.00 31.09 13.91
CA GLU A 91 -0.98 30.92 15.36
C GLU A 91 0.00 29.82 15.78
N SER A 92 0.04 28.71 15.04
CA SER A 92 0.89 27.58 15.38
C SER A 92 2.38 27.84 15.14
N VAL A 93 2.73 28.64 14.12
CA VAL A 93 4.12 29.08 13.90
C VAL A 93 4.56 30.09 14.97
N GLU A 94 3.68 31.01 15.39
CA GLU A 94 3.97 31.92 16.49
C GLU A 94 4.18 31.18 17.82
N ALA A 95 3.34 30.18 18.09
CA ALA A 95 3.51 29.29 19.23
C ALA A 95 4.84 28.53 19.14
N LEU A 96 5.19 28.00 17.96
CA LEU A 96 6.48 27.33 17.75
C LEU A 96 7.66 28.27 17.99
N LYS A 97 7.64 29.51 17.47
CA LYS A 97 8.67 30.52 17.73
C LYS A 97 8.85 30.76 19.23
N SER A 98 7.74 30.89 19.97
CA SER A 98 7.75 31.12 21.41
C SER A 98 8.34 29.92 22.17
N MET A 99 7.98 28.69 21.79
CA MET A 99 8.54 27.47 22.37
C MET A 99 10.05 27.34 22.09
N LEU A 100 10.48 27.65 20.87
CA LEU A 100 11.89 27.56 20.46
C LEU A 100 12.79 28.60 21.15
N ALA A 101 12.25 29.79 21.45
CA ALA A 101 12.94 30.83 22.20
C ALA A 101 13.19 30.42 23.68
N ALA A 102 12.34 29.55 24.22
CA ALA A 102 12.44 29.03 25.59
C ALA A 102 12.57 27.50 25.61
N ARG A 103 13.35 26.92 24.67
CA ARG A 103 13.42 25.46 24.45
C ARG A 103 13.96 24.65 25.64
N GLU A 104 14.76 25.29 26.50
CA GLU A 104 15.36 24.65 27.68
C GLU A 104 14.33 24.45 28.81
N MET A 105 13.16 25.10 28.73
CA MET A 105 12.08 24.85 29.68
C MET A 105 11.56 23.41 29.50
N PRO A 106 11.45 22.59 30.55
CA PRO A 106 11.05 21.18 30.43
C PRO A 106 9.72 20.97 29.69
N GLN A 107 8.76 21.87 29.90
CA GLN A 107 7.46 21.84 29.21
C GLN A 107 7.59 22.09 27.70
N ASN A 108 8.43 23.05 27.30
CA ASN A 108 8.67 23.37 25.90
C ASN A 108 9.47 22.26 25.22
N LYS A 109 10.46 21.69 25.92
CA LYS A 109 11.22 20.53 25.43
C LYS A 109 10.31 19.35 25.10
N ALA A 110 9.43 18.98 26.04
CA ALA A 110 8.47 17.90 25.83
C ALA A 110 7.48 18.20 24.68
N ALA A 111 6.99 19.44 24.57
CA ALA A 111 6.11 19.85 23.49
C ALA A 111 6.80 19.83 22.13
N LEU A 112 8.03 20.36 22.03
CA LEU A 112 8.85 20.35 20.81
C LEU A 112 9.17 18.92 20.37
N ASP A 113 9.57 18.04 21.28
CA ASP A 113 9.85 16.63 20.98
C ASP A 113 8.60 15.90 20.46
N SER A 114 7.41 16.23 20.96
CA SER A 114 6.15 15.61 20.54
C SER A 114 5.74 15.93 19.09
N ILE A 115 6.11 17.11 18.59
CA ILE A 115 5.81 17.58 17.24
C ILE A 115 6.98 17.43 16.27
N ARG A 116 8.18 17.08 16.77
CA ARG A 116 9.39 16.91 15.97
C ARG A 116 9.30 15.66 15.10
N VAL A 117 9.66 15.81 13.84
CA VAL A 117 9.86 14.69 12.93
C VAL A 117 11.12 13.95 13.34
N SER A 118 10.97 12.72 13.83
CA SER A 118 12.07 11.92 14.36
C SER A 118 12.86 11.19 13.25
N SER A 119 14.16 11.00 13.48
CA SER A 119 15.09 10.31 12.56
C SER A 119 14.72 8.84 12.31
N ASP A 120 14.09 8.19 13.29
CA ASP A 120 13.65 6.79 13.24
C ASP A 120 12.29 6.55 12.54
N GLU A 121 11.61 7.58 12.07
CA GLU A 121 10.33 7.39 11.36
C GLU A 121 10.54 6.84 9.93
N SER A 122 11.06 5.63 9.77
CA SER A 122 11.13 4.93 8.49
C SER A 122 9.87 5.19 7.63
N PRO A 123 10.00 5.63 6.36
CA PRO A 123 8.82 5.96 5.57
C PRO A 123 8.09 4.68 5.19
N ALA A 124 6.79 4.65 5.46
CA ALA A 124 5.95 3.49 5.77
C ALA A 124 6.09 3.04 7.23
N GLN A 125 5.24 3.60 8.12
CA GLN A 125 4.71 2.78 9.20
C GLN A 125 4.24 1.49 8.53
N LYS A 126 4.94 0.37 8.78
CA LYS A 126 4.30 -0.94 8.60
C LYS A 126 3.01 -0.80 9.37
N LEU A 127 1.87 -0.84 8.67
CA LEU A 127 0.57 -0.91 9.33
C LEU A 127 0.75 -1.96 10.42
N SER A 128 0.55 -1.55 11.68
CA SER A 128 0.63 -2.50 12.78
C SER A 128 -0.27 -3.67 12.43
N ALA A 129 0.18 -4.88 12.76
CA ALA A 129 -0.65 -6.05 12.58
C ALA A 129 -2.03 -5.78 13.20
N ILE A 130 -3.07 -6.27 12.52
CA ILE A 130 -4.43 -6.15 13.00
C ILE A 130 -4.51 -6.85 14.34
N ASP A 131 -5.02 -6.13 15.34
CA ASP A 131 -5.38 -6.71 16.63
C ASP A 131 -6.48 -7.77 16.39
N PRO A 132 -6.23 -9.07 16.67
CA PRO A 132 -7.20 -10.13 16.44
C PRO A 132 -8.54 -9.86 17.10
N GLU A 133 -8.59 -9.15 18.22
CA GLU A 133 -9.82 -8.85 18.95
C GLU A 133 -10.71 -7.84 18.22
N LYS A 134 -10.17 -7.09 17.24
CA LYS A 134 -10.93 -6.15 16.40
C LYS A 134 -11.57 -6.81 15.18
N VAL A 135 -11.25 -8.07 14.90
CA VAL A 135 -11.81 -8.80 13.75
C VAL A 135 -13.19 -9.32 14.12
N ASP A 136 -14.17 -9.13 13.24
CA ASP A 136 -15.48 -9.76 13.38
C ASP A 136 -15.40 -11.26 13.03
N TRP A 137 -14.98 -12.06 14.01
CA TRP A 137 -14.91 -13.52 13.85
C TRP A 137 -16.27 -14.15 13.63
N LYS A 138 -17.37 -13.54 14.11
CA LYS A 138 -18.72 -14.06 13.89
C LYS A 138 -19.14 -13.95 12.44
N GLU A 139 -18.74 -12.87 11.76
CA GLU A 139 -18.94 -12.73 10.31
C GLU A 139 -18.23 -13.84 9.53
N LEU A 140 -16.96 -14.12 9.87
CA LEU A 140 -16.18 -15.20 9.24
C LEU A 140 -16.76 -16.60 9.54
N GLU A 141 -17.19 -16.85 10.78
CA GLU A 141 -17.82 -18.12 11.18
C GLU A 141 -19.13 -18.38 10.43
N ARG A 142 -19.96 -17.34 10.21
CA ARG A 142 -21.18 -17.43 9.38
C ARG A 142 -20.89 -17.87 7.94
N LEU A 143 -19.68 -17.61 7.46
CA LEU A 143 -19.20 -18.03 6.14
C LEU A 143 -18.45 -19.37 6.18
N GLY A 144 -18.49 -20.10 7.30
CA GLY A 144 -17.80 -21.38 7.47
C GLY A 144 -16.28 -21.28 7.62
N VAL A 145 -15.79 -20.12 8.08
CA VAL A 145 -14.36 -19.83 8.28
C VAL A 145 -14.08 -19.50 9.75
N SER A 146 -13.58 -20.48 10.51
CA SER A 146 -13.13 -20.22 11.89
C SER A 146 -11.69 -19.71 11.93
N ARG A 147 -11.31 -19.09 13.05
CA ARG A 147 -9.93 -18.66 13.32
C ARG A 147 -8.95 -19.84 13.28
N GLU A 148 -9.36 -21.00 13.81
CA GLU A 148 -8.57 -22.24 13.82
C GLU A 148 -8.35 -22.75 12.41
N LYS A 149 -9.38 -22.72 11.55
CA LYS A 149 -9.26 -23.10 10.12
C LYS A 149 -8.27 -22.18 9.40
N LEU A 150 -8.33 -20.87 9.65
CA LEU A 150 -7.37 -19.92 9.09
C LEU A 150 -5.95 -20.17 9.59
N LYS A 151 -5.77 -20.50 10.87
CA LYS A 151 -4.46 -20.82 11.45
C LYS A 151 -3.89 -22.11 10.84
N ALA A 152 -4.69 -23.18 10.81
CA ALA A 152 -4.29 -24.48 10.27
C ALA A 152 -3.91 -24.39 8.78
N GLY A 153 -4.59 -23.54 8.02
CA GLY A 153 -4.27 -23.28 6.61
C GLY A 153 -3.17 -22.25 6.37
N GLY A 154 -2.50 -21.73 7.39
CA GLY A 154 -1.44 -20.70 7.25
C GLY A 154 -1.96 -19.35 6.73
N ASN A 155 -3.25 -19.07 6.88
CA ASN A 155 -3.94 -17.89 6.38
C ASN A 155 -4.16 -16.81 7.43
N LEU A 156 -4.14 -17.17 8.72
CA LEU A 156 -4.39 -16.23 9.81
C LEU A 156 -3.38 -15.08 9.83
N ASP A 157 -2.08 -15.39 9.77
CA ASP A 157 -1.03 -14.37 9.80
C ASP A 157 -1.10 -13.44 8.59
N ARG A 158 -1.44 -13.98 7.41
CA ARG A 158 -1.62 -13.18 6.19
C ARG A 158 -2.76 -12.20 6.36
N LEU A 159 -3.91 -12.67 6.84
CA LEU A 159 -5.11 -11.87 7.05
C LEU A 159 -4.84 -10.73 8.05
N LEU A 160 -4.19 -11.03 9.18
CA LEU A 160 -3.87 -10.05 10.21
C LEU A 160 -2.77 -9.07 9.79
N ASN A 161 -1.95 -9.41 8.80
CA ASN A 161 -0.92 -8.53 8.24
C ASN A 161 -1.35 -7.85 6.93
N TRP A 162 -2.66 -7.60 6.77
CA TRP A 162 -3.25 -6.84 5.65
C TRP A 162 -3.10 -7.49 4.26
N GLN A 163 -2.73 -8.78 4.22
CA GLN A 163 -2.57 -9.54 2.98
C GLN A 163 -3.82 -10.34 2.68
N LYS A 164 -4.05 -10.61 1.40
CA LYS A 164 -5.02 -11.63 0.98
C LYS A 164 -4.56 -13.02 1.44
N THR A 165 -5.48 -13.83 1.95
CA THR A 165 -5.27 -15.26 2.21
C THR A 165 -4.95 -16.02 0.92
N GLY A 166 -4.57 -17.29 1.03
CA GLY A 166 -4.78 -18.26 -0.05
C GLY A 166 -6.26 -18.52 -0.30
N LEU A 167 -6.58 -19.53 -1.11
CA LEU A 167 -7.97 -19.96 -1.29
C LEU A 167 -8.49 -20.59 0.01
N VAL A 168 -9.65 -20.12 0.44
CA VAL A 168 -10.37 -20.61 1.62
C VAL A 168 -11.77 -20.99 1.16
N SER A 169 -12.22 -22.19 1.52
CA SER A 169 -13.58 -22.63 1.24
C SER A 169 -14.56 -21.89 2.14
N LEU A 170 -15.57 -21.28 1.50
CA LEU A 170 -16.68 -20.56 2.12
C LEU A 170 -17.97 -21.39 2.00
N ALA A 171 -18.82 -21.27 3.01
CA ALA A 171 -20.18 -21.77 3.04
C ALA A 171 -21.10 -20.56 3.25
N VAL A 172 -21.64 -20.02 2.15
CA VAL A 172 -22.45 -18.79 2.17
C VAL A 172 -23.93 -19.16 2.33
N PRO A 173 -24.59 -18.78 3.44
CA PRO A 173 -26.02 -19.01 3.60
C PRO A 173 -26.83 -18.24 2.56
N PHE A 174 -27.76 -18.89 1.89
CA PHE A 174 -28.66 -18.28 0.91
C PHE A 174 -30.06 -18.88 1.01
N GLY A 175 -30.94 -18.19 1.75
CA GLY A 175 -32.25 -18.72 2.14
C GLY A 175 -32.09 -20.01 2.95
N ASP A 176 -32.78 -21.07 2.52
CA ASP A 176 -32.71 -22.41 3.13
C ASP A 176 -31.56 -23.28 2.58
N THR A 177 -30.72 -22.70 1.71
CA THR A 177 -29.62 -23.41 1.04
C THR A 177 -28.26 -22.81 1.44
N THR A 178 -27.19 -23.54 1.14
CA THR A 178 -25.81 -23.07 1.36
C THR A 178 -25.03 -23.17 0.07
N ILE A 179 -24.44 -22.05 -0.35
CA ILE A 179 -23.57 -21.98 -1.51
C ILE A 179 -22.14 -22.24 -1.05
N TYR A 180 -21.52 -23.28 -1.60
CA TYR A 180 -20.13 -23.60 -1.35
C TYR A 180 -19.25 -23.02 -2.46
N THR A 181 -18.23 -22.25 -2.08
CA THR A 181 -17.30 -21.63 -3.03
C THR A 181 -15.91 -21.49 -2.42
N GLU A 182 -14.93 -21.10 -3.21
CA GLU A 182 -13.61 -20.73 -2.71
C GLU A 182 -13.35 -19.25 -2.99
N ALA A 183 -12.69 -18.58 -2.06
CA ALA A 183 -12.33 -17.18 -2.18
C ALA A 183 -11.02 -16.89 -1.45
N ARG A 184 -10.43 -15.75 -1.79
CA ARG A 184 -9.40 -15.13 -0.96
C ARG A 184 -10.04 -14.07 -0.08
N LEU A 185 -9.62 -14.01 1.16
CA LEU A 185 -10.14 -13.06 2.15
C LEU A 185 -9.08 -12.00 2.42
N ALA A 186 -9.51 -10.76 2.63
CA ALA A 186 -8.65 -9.68 3.09
C ALA A 186 -9.43 -8.78 4.05
N LEU A 187 -8.73 -8.18 5.02
CA LEU A 187 -9.29 -7.13 5.86
C LEU A 187 -8.89 -5.76 5.30
N ARG A 188 -9.82 -4.82 5.35
CA ARG A 188 -9.61 -3.40 5.02
C ARG A 188 -10.22 -2.52 6.09
N THR A 189 -9.70 -1.32 6.24
CA THR A 189 -10.34 -0.30 7.06
C THR A 189 -11.37 0.44 6.21
N GLY A 190 -12.62 0.44 6.65
CA GLY A 190 -13.71 1.22 6.07
C GLY A 190 -13.53 2.72 6.33
N ALA A 191 -14.36 3.53 5.67
CA ALA A 191 -14.35 5.00 5.85
C ALA A 191 -14.72 5.43 7.28
N ASP A 192 -15.39 4.55 8.04
CA ASP A 192 -15.75 4.72 9.44
C ASP A 192 -14.65 4.25 10.42
N GLY A 193 -13.49 3.85 9.91
CA GLY A 193 -12.37 3.35 10.71
C GLY A 193 -12.53 1.90 11.18
N ARG A 194 -13.63 1.21 10.83
CA ARG A 194 -13.87 -0.19 11.22
C ARG A 194 -13.21 -1.16 10.25
N LEU A 195 -12.89 -2.36 10.73
CA LEU A 195 -12.40 -3.43 9.86
C LEU A 195 -13.58 -4.04 9.11
N SER A 196 -13.45 -4.13 7.79
CA SER A 196 -14.41 -4.78 6.89
C SER A 196 -13.76 -6.00 6.22
N LEU A 197 -14.53 -7.08 6.11
CA LEU A 197 -14.15 -8.27 5.37
C LEU A 197 -14.36 -8.05 3.86
N ASN A 198 -13.30 -8.23 3.08
CA ASN A 198 -13.35 -8.27 1.63
C ASN A 198 -13.19 -9.70 1.13
N ILE A 199 -14.13 -10.14 0.28
CA ILE A 199 -14.19 -11.48 -0.29
C ILE A 199 -13.88 -11.39 -1.78
N HIS A 200 -12.79 -12.04 -2.20
CA HIS A 200 -12.34 -12.11 -3.58
C HIS A 200 -12.62 -13.51 -4.14
N THR A 201 -13.75 -13.68 -4.81
CA THR A 201 -14.21 -14.97 -5.35
C THR A 201 -13.47 -15.36 -6.62
N LEU A 202 -13.49 -16.65 -6.94
CA LEU A 202 -12.97 -17.18 -8.20
C LEU A 202 -13.72 -16.61 -9.41
N ARG A 203 -12.98 -16.31 -10.48
CA ARG A 203 -13.50 -15.98 -11.81
C ARG A 203 -12.94 -16.95 -12.83
N ARG A 204 -13.71 -17.30 -13.85
CA ARG A 204 -13.25 -18.17 -14.95
C ARG A 204 -12.04 -17.55 -15.67
N GLU A 205 -12.09 -16.25 -15.90
CA GLU A 205 -11.03 -15.48 -16.55
C GLU A 205 -11.07 -14.02 -16.08
N PRO A 206 -10.00 -13.24 -16.31
CA PRO A 206 -9.99 -11.82 -16.02
C PRO A 206 -11.01 -11.08 -16.88
N GLN A 207 -11.78 -10.19 -16.26
CA GLN A 207 -12.76 -9.37 -16.96
C GLN A 207 -12.07 -8.18 -17.63
N LEU A 208 -11.61 -8.37 -18.87
CA LEU A 208 -10.84 -7.37 -19.61
C LEU A 208 -11.67 -6.55 -20.60
N ASP A 209 -12.91 -6.95 -20.88
CA ASP A 209 -13.80 -6.30 -21.85
C ASP A 209 -14.60 -5.14 -21.26
N PHE A 210 -14.52 -4.95 -19.95
CA PHE A 210 -15.17 -3.85 -19.24
C PHE A 210 -14.13 -2.85 -18.75
N PRO A 211 -14.46 -1.54 -18.69
CA PRO A 211 -13.56 -0.53 -18.12
C PRO A 211 -13.17 -0.88 -16.68
N TYR A 212 -11.86 -0.96 -16.43
CA TYR A 212 -11.31 -1.19 -15.11
C TYR A 212 -10.91 0.15 -14.50
N MET A 213 -11.67 0.63 -13.52
CA MET A 213 -11.46 1.95 -12.90
C MET A 213 -11.32 3.07 -13.95
N GLY A 214 -12.21 3.10 -14.94
CA GLY A 214 -12.20 4.10 -16.01
C GLY A 214 -11.22 3.84 -17.15
N HIS A 215 -10.29 2.88 -17.01
CA HIS A 215 -9.37 2.49 -18.09
C HIS A 215 -9.94 1.36 -18.95
N THR A 216 -9.94 1.54 -20.27
CA THR A 216 -10.32 0.50 -21.23
C THR A 216 -9.05 -0.09 -21.83
N PHE A 217 -8.86 -1.41 -21.69
CA PHE A 217 -7.64 -2.07 -22.17
C PHE A 217 -7.62 -2.23 -23.69
N SER A 218 -6.47 -1.89 -24.31
CA SER A 218 -6.23 -2.18 -25.72
C SER A 218 -6.05 -3.68 -25.98
N PRO A 219 -6.19 -4.18 -27.22
CA PRO A 219 -5.93 -5.59 -27.54
C PRO A 219 -4.56 -6.09 -27.07
N GLU A 220 -3.53 -5.25 -27.20
CA GLU A 220 -2.17 -5.56 -26.76
C GLU A 220 -2.07 -5.68 -25.24
N GLU A 221 -2.71 -4.77 -24.51
CA GLU A 221 -2.80 -4.81 -23.05
C GLU A 221 -3.52 -6.05 -22.55
N LYS A 222 -4.61 -6.42 -23.21
CA LYS A 222 -5.34 -7.64 -22.91
C LYS A 222 -4.44 -8.86 -23.07
N GLU A 223 -3.70 -8.95 -24.18
CA GLU A 223 -2.77 -10.07 -24.40
C GLU A 223 -1.62 -10.06 -23.37
N GLN A 224 -1.09 -8.90 -22.94
CA GLN A 224 -0.09 -8.84 -21.86
C GLN A 224 -0.64 -9.38 -20.53
N LEU A 225 -1.85 -8.97 -20.13
CA LEU A 225 -2.50 -9.46 -18.91
C LEU A 225 -2.83 -10.96 -19.00
N LEU A 226 -3.28 -11.43 -20.17
CA LEU A 226 -3.58 -12.84 -20.39
C LEU A 226 -2.32 -13.71 -20.42
N THR A 227 -1.20 -13.22 -20.94
CA THR A 227 0.03 -14.02 -21.07
C THR A 227 0.93 -13.92 -19.84
N ARG A 228 1.20 -12.71 -19.35
CA ARG A 228 2.15 -12.47 -18.26
C ARG A 228 1.48 -12.29 -16.90
N GLY A 229 0.18 -11.97 -16.89
CA GLY A 229 -0.53 -11.59 -15.66
C GLY A 229 -0.17 -10.22 -15.13
N ASN A 230 0.69 -9.46 -15.82
CA ASN A 230 1.09 -8.10 -15.50
C ASN A 230 0.96 -7.24 -16.76
N LEU A 231 0.49 -6.01 -16.62
CA LEU A 231 0.23 -5.12 -17.76
C LEU A 231 1.50 -4.71 -18.52
N GLY A 232 2.66 -4.70 -17.87
CA GLY A 232 3.92 -4.29 -18.51
C GLY A 232 4.14 -2.78 -18.59
N ARG A 233 3.21 -1.98 -18.07
CA ARG A 233 3.31 -0.53 -17.96
C ARG A 233 2.46 -0.01 -16.80
N THR A 234 2.71 1.20 -16.36
CA THR A 234 1.74 1.96 -15.55
C THR A 234 0.67 2.59 -16.44
N VAL A 235 -0.57 2.61 -15.98
CA VAL A 235 -1.70 3.32 -16.62
C VAL A 235 -2.33 4.29 -15.63
N GLU A 236 -3.01 5.31 -16.13
CA GLU A 236 -3.86 6.17 -15.31
C GLU A 236 -5.20 5.47 -15.07
N LEU A 237 -5.61 5.37 -13.80
CA LEU A 237 -6.89 4.84 -13.38
C LEU A 237 -7.72 5.98 -12.79
N SER A 238 -8.96 6.07 -13.21
CA SER A 238 -9.95 7.09 -12.83
C SER A 238 -11.15 6.41 -12.15
N PRO A 239 -11.07 6.09 -10.85
CA PRO A 239 -12.18 5.49 -10.12
C PRO A 239 -13.40 6.43 -10.08
N LYS A 240 -14.60 5.86 -9.93
CA LYS A 240 -15.84 6.65 -9.78
C LYS A 240 -15.82 7.60 -8.57
N LYS A 241 -15.04 7.28 -7.55
CA LYS A 241 -14.82 8.08 -6.34
C LYS A 241 -13.32 8.22 -6.12
N GLY A 242 -12.86 9.45 -5.90
CA GLY A 242 -11.45 9.77 -5.70
C GLY A 242 -10.78 10.35 -6.94
N GLU A 243 -9.54 10.80 -6.77
CA GLU A 243 -8.76 11.40 -7.85
C GLU A 243 -8.12 10.33 -8.75
N PRO A 244 -7.93 10.63 -10.04
CA PRO A 244 -7.14 9.78 -10.94
C PRO A 244 -5.73 9.54 -10.39
N PHE A 245 -5.18 8.35 -10.65
CA PHE A 245 -3.83 8.02 -10.23
C PHE A 245 -3.15 7.03 -11.18
N ARG A 246 -1.81 7.11 -11.26
CA ARG A 246 -1.02 6.13 -12.00
C ARG A 246 -0.85 4.85 -11.21
N ALA A 247 -1.04 3.71 -11.85
CA ALA A 247 -1.00 2.39 -11.21
C ALA A 247 -0.36 1.32 -12.09
N TYR A 248 0.26 0.35 -11.44
CA TYR A 248 0.51 -0.97 -12.03
C TYR A 248 -0.79 -1.78 -11.97
N VAL A 249 -1.03 -2.61 -12.99
CA VAL A 249 -2.18 -3.51 -13.04
C VAL A 249 -1.69 -4.94 -13.27
N SER A 250 -2.20 -5.87 -12.46
CA SER A 250 -1.91 -7.30 -12.54
C SER A 250 -3.19 -8.13 -12.38
N VAL A 251 -3.10 -9.39 -12.77
CA VAL A 251 -4.12 -10.42 -12.52
C VAL A 251 -3.73 -11.19 -11.26
N ASP A 252 -4.63 -11.25 -10.27
CA ASP A 252 -4.52 -12.19 -9.16
C ASP A 252 -4.64 -13.62 -9.71
N ARG A 253 -3.54 -14.37 -9.66
CA ARG A 253 -3.46 -15.71 -10.26
C ARG A 253 -4.36 -16.74 -9.59
N LEU A 254 -4.89 -16.48 -8.41
CA LEU A 254 -5.78 -17.43 -7.74
C LEU A 254 -7.24 -17.16 -8.07
N THR A 255 -7.62 -15.90 -8.28
CA THR A 255 -9.03 -15.50 -8.47
C THR A 255 -9.35 -14.97 -9.87
N ASN A 256 -8.33 -14.75 -10.70
CA ASN A 256 -8.40 -14.05 -11.98
C ASN A 256 -8.97 -12.62 -11.86
N GLU A 257 -8.91 -12.03 -10.67
CA GLU A 257 -9.31 -10.64 -10.43
C GLU A 257 -8.24 -9.66 -10.92
N LEU A 258 -8.65 -8.53 -11.49
CA LEU A 258 -7.75 -7.41 -11.76
C LEU A 258 -7.44 -6.63 -10.48
N VAL A 259 -6.16 -6.46 -10.20
CA VAL A 259 -5.65 -5.76 -9.02
C VAL A 259 -4.77 -4.60 -9.47
N SER A 260 -4.93 -3.45 -8.82
CA SER A 260 -4.12 -2.26 -9.05
C SER A 260 -3.26 -1.91 -7.83
N LEU A 261 -2.10 -1.34 -8.11
CA LEU A 261 -1.16 -0.83 -7.11
C LEU A 261 -0.69 0.55 -7.56
N ARG A 262 -0.91 1.57 -6.73
CA ARG A 262 -0.50 2.93 -7.06
C ARG A 262 1.02 2.98 -7.28
N ALA A 263 1.43 3.64 -8.36
CA ALA A 263 2.83 3.70 -8.75
C ALA A 263 3.68 4.43 -7.70
N ASP A 264 3.12 5.46 -7.06
CA ASP A 264 3.75 6.23 -5.98
C ASP A 264 3.96 5.45 -4.67
N GLN A 265 3.31 4.31 -4.50
CA GLN A 265 3.47 3.43 -3.33
C GLN A 265 4.54 2.35 -3.54
N VAL A 266 5.10 2.21 -4.75
CA VAL A 266 6.11 1.21 -5.06
C VAL A 266 7.48 1.84 -5.07
N GLN A 267 8.43 1.19 -4.40
CA GLN A 267 9.82 1.60 -4.41
C GLN A 267 10.65 0.50 -5.03
N ILE A 268 11.29 0.85 -6.14
CA ILE A 268 12.21 -0.03 -6.82
C ILE A 268 13.61 0.22 -6.27
N PRO A 269 14.23 -0.73 -5.56
CA PRO A 269 15.60 -0.56 -5.08
C PRO A 269 16.57 -0.59 -6.28
N HIS A 270 17.70 0.10 -6.14
CA HIS A 270 18.78 0.05 -7.13
C HIS A 270 19.57 -1.27 -7.08
N GLU A 271 19.40 -2.06 -6.03
CA GLU A 271 20.02 -3.38 -5.89
C GLU A 271 18.96 -4.42 -5.52
N ILE A 272 18.99 -5.55 -6.20
CA ILE A 272 18.08 -6.67 -5.97
C ILE A 272 18.92 -7.94 -5.85
N LYS A 273 18.83 -8.60 -4.69
CA LYS A 273 19.47 -9.91 -4.45
C LYS A 273 20.98 -9.90 -4.78
N GLY A 274 21.69 -8.82 -4.42
CA GLY A 274 23.14 -8.67 -4.64
C GLY A 274 23.53 -8.13 -6.02
N VAL A 275 22.56 -7.85 -6.90
CA VAL A 275 22.82 -7.31 -8.25
C VAL A 275 22.35 -5.86 -8.31
N ARG A 276 23.27 -4.95 -8.66
CA ARG A 276 22.94 -3.54 -8.91
C ARG A 276 22.34 -3.38 -10.31
N LEU A 277 21.16 -2.79 -10.38
CA LEU A 277 20.47 -2.50 -11.63
C LEU A 277 21.17 -1.35 -12.37
N SER A 278 21.21 -1.43 -13.70
CA SER A 278 21.55 -0.26 -14.53
C SER A 278 20.44 0.79 -14.44
N GLU A 279 20.77 2.04 -14.80
CA GLU A 279 19.77 3.12 -14.85
C GLU A 279 18.61 2.80 -15.82
N GLU A 280 18.91 2.12 -16.92
CA GLU A 280 17.91 1.68 -17.91
C GLU A 280 17.00 0.59 -17.34
N GLN A 281 17.57 -0.38 -16.62
CA GLN A 281 16.83 -1.45 -15.94
C GLN A 281 15.95 -0.87 -14.83
N HIS A 282 16.49 0.03 -14.00
CA HIS A 282 15.74 0.68 -12.92
C HIS A 282 14.57 1.51 -13.47
N ARG A 283 14.82 2.32 -14.51
CA ARG A 283 13.77 3.09 -15.19
C ARG A 283 12.71 2.18 -15.81
N ALA A 284 13.11 1.14 -16.54
CA ALA A 284 12.17 0.20 -17.15
C ALA A 284 11.29 -0.48 -16.10
N LEU A 285 11.87 -0.92 -14.99
CA LEU A 285 11.13 -1.57 -13.91
C LEU A 285 10.17 -0.61 -13.19
N THR A 286 10.59 0.65 -13.00
CA THR A 286 9.76 1.74 -12.46
C THR A 286 8.59 2.09 -13.39
N GLU A 287 8.76 1.95 -14.70
CA GLU A 287 7.68 2.10 -15.67
C GLU A 287 6.76 0.86 -15.73
N GLY A 288 7.11 -0.23 -15.05
CA GLY A 288 6.35 -1.50 -15.00
C GLY A 288 6.76 -2.53 -16.06
N ARG A 289 7.80 -2.24 -16.83
CA ARG A 289 8.31 -3.14 -17.88
C ARG A 289 9.08 -4.32 -17.26
N PRO A 290 9.03 -5.51 -17.89
CA PRO A 290 9.85 -6.64 -17.47
C PRO A 290 11.34 -6.39 -17.79
N VAL A 291 12.21 -6.79 -16.87
CA VAL A 291 13.66 -6.60 -16.97
C VAL A 291 14.38 -7.91 -16.67
N GLN A 292 15.23 -8.37 -17.59
CA GLN A 292 16.10 -9.52 -17.31
C GLN A 292 17.24 -9.10 -16.39
N VAL A 293 17.44 -9.90 -15.33
CA VAL A 293 18.54 -9.74 -14.39
C VAL A 293 19.18 -11.11 -14.17
N GLU A 294 20.50 -11.15 -14.27
CA GLU A 294 21.31 -12.36 -14.15
C GLU A 294 22.20 -12.29 -12.90
N GLY A 295 22.61 -13.44 -12.39
CA GLY A 295 23.57 -13.55 -11.29
C GLY A 295 23.02 -13.16 -9.91
N MET A 296 21.69 -13.15 -9.73
CA MET A 296 21.07 -12.88 -8.43
C MET A 296 21.32 -14.01 -7.44
N LEU A 297 21.48 -13.68 -6.16
CA LEU A 297 21.75 -14.67 -5.12
C LEU A 297 20.48 -15.04 -4.34
N SER A 298 20.21 -16.34 -4.26
CA SER A 298 19.16 -16.88 -3.38
C SER A 298 19.53 -16.70 -1.90
N ARG A 299 18.59 -16.96 -0.99
CA ARG A 299 18.86 -16.93 0.46
C ARG A 299 19.98 -17.90 0.87
N HIS A 300 20.21 -18.96 0.09
CA HIS A 300 21.25 -19.96 0.33
C HIS A 300 22.51 -19.72 -0.50
N GLY A 301 22.66 -18.54 -1.13
CA GLY A 301 23.84 -18.17 -1.91
C GLY A 301 23.93 -18.79 -3.31
N LYS A 302 22.95 -19.62 -3.72
CA LYS A 302 22.91 -20.15 -5.10
C LYS A 302 22.55 -19.04 -6.09
N PRO A 303 23.32 -18.85 -7.18
CA PRO A 303 22.99 -17.88 -8.22
C PRO A 303 21.78 -18.34 -9.04
N PHE A 304 20.99 -17.38 -9.52
CA PHE A 304 19.87 -17.60 -10.42
C PHE A 304 19.58 -16.36 -11.26
N ASP A 305 18.93 -16.57 -12.40
CA ASP A 305 18.50 -15.53 -13.31
C ASP A 305 16.97 -15.47 -13.34
N ALA A 306 16.41 -14.28 -13.51
CA ALA A 306 14.97 -14.11 -13.64
C ALA A 306 14.61 -12.82 -14.37
N THR A 307 13.44 -12.82 -14.97
CA THR A 307 12.78 -11.58 -15.39
C THR A 307 12.11 -10.94 -14.18
N LEU A 308 12.52 -9.73 -13.82
CA LEU A 308 11.91 -8.93 -12.77
C LEU A 308 10.80 -8.07 -13.34
N GLN A 309 9.66 -8.01 -12.66
CA GLN A 309 8.56 -7.13 -13.03
C GLN A 309 7.75 -6.73 -11.80
N VAL A 310 7.23 -5.50 -11.75
CA VAL A 310 6.28 -5.11 -10.70
C VAL A 310 4.96 -5.88 -10.88
N ASN A 311 4.50 -6.47 -9.78
CA ASN A 311 3.23 -7.17 -9.70
C ASN A 311 2.34 -6.50 -8.63
N ALA A 312 1.17 -6.04 -9.05
CA ALA A 312 0.24 -5.31 -8.20
C ALA A 312 -0.31 -6.15 -7.04
N GLU A 313 -0.59 -7.44 -7.29
CA GLU A 313 -1.09 -8.39 -6.29
C GLU A 313 -0.01 -8.71 -5.23
N LYS A 314 1.25 -8.89 -5.64
CA LYS A 314 2.38 -9.08 -4.71
C LYS A 314 2.82 -7.78 -4.03
N ARG A 315 2.25 -6.63 -4.44
CA ARG A 315 2.60 -5.29 -3.95
C ARG A 315 4.09 -4.96 -4.09
N GLY A 316 4.75 -5.49 -5.13
CA GLY A 316 6.21 -5.38 -5.27
C GLY A 316 6.76 -6.13 -6.49
N ILE A 317 8.06 -6.39 -6.48
CA ILE A 317 8.77 -7.03 -7.59
C ILE A 317 8.55 -8.55 -7.55
N GLU A 318 8.05 -9.08 -8.64
CA GLU A 318 7.97 -10.50 -8.92
C GLU A 318 9.19 -10.97 -9.72
N PHE A 319 9.65 -12.19 -9.41
CA PHE A 319 10.66 -12.93 -10.15
C PHE A 319 9.95 -13.94 -11.05
N ILE A 320 10.09 -13.80 -12.36
CA ILE A 320 9.50 -14.65 -13.39
C ILE A 320 10.63 -15.47 -14.01
N PHE A 321 10.55 -16.80 -13.84
CA PHE A 321 11.55 -17.74 -14.33
C PHE A 321 11.16 -18.28 -15.70
N LYS A 322 12.15 -18.68 -16.51
CA LYS A 322 11.95 -19.14 -17.89
C LYS A 322 10.93 -20.28 -18.03
N ASP A 323 10.91 -21.19 -17.05
CA ASP A 323 10.03 -22.37 -17.05
C ASP A 323 8.68 -22.10 -16.36
N SER A 324 8.38 -20.85 -16.02
CA SER A 324 7.08 -20.51 -15.43
C SER A 324 5.98 -20.56 -16.48
N LEU A 325 4.88 -21.24 -16.16
CA LEU A 325 3.68 -21.24 -16.99
C LEU A 325 3.18 -19.81 -17.19
N SER A 326 2.85 -19.48 -18.43
CA SER A 326 2.13 -18.25 -18.74
C SER A 326 0.76 -18.25 -18.07
N ASN A 327 0.22 -17.06 -17.83
CA ASN A 327 -1.10 -16.91 -17.26
C ASN A 327 -2.19 -17.54 -18.16
N LYS A 328 -1.97 -17.57 -19.49
CA LYS A 328 -2.84 -18.19 -20.49
C LYS A 328 -2.83 -19.72 -20.41
N GLU A 329 -1.66 -20.32 -20.21
CA GLU A 329 -1.52 -21.78 -20.01
C GLU A 329 -2.16 -22.22 -18.68
N ARG A 330 -2.01 -21.40 -17.64
CA ARG A 330 -2.68 -21.63 -16.35
C ARG A 330 -4.21 -21.57 -16.49
N LEU A 331 -4.75 -20.58 -17.21
CA LEU A 331 -6.20 -20.50 -17.46
C LEU A 331 -6.72 -21.74 -18.21
N LYS A 332 -5.97 -22.23 -19.20
CA LYS A 332 -6.34 -23.44 -19.96
C LYS A 332 -6.33 -24.72 -19.10
N SER A 333 -5.37 -24.86 -18.18
CA SER A 333 -5.31 -26.01 -17.28
C SER A 333 -6.43 -25.98 -16.25
N SER A 334 -6.68 -24.84 -15.60
CA SER A 334 -7.79 -24.68 -14.65
C SER A 334 -9.17 -24.89 -15.29
N ALA A 335 -9.35 -24.53 -16.57
CA ALA A 335 -10.60 -24.78 -17.30
C ALA A 335 -10.86 -26.27 -17.58
N ARG A 336 -9.84 -27.14 -17.56
CA ARG A 336 -9.98 -28.60 -17.73
C ARG A 336 -10.35 -29.32 -16.43
N GLU A 337 -10.10 -28.70 -15.28
CA GLU A 337 -10.27 -29.30 -13.94
C GLU A 337 -11.50 -28.78 -13.16
N ALA A 338 -12.31 -27.88 -13.75
CA ALA A 338 -13.44 -27.29 -13.04
C ALA A 338 -14.48 -28.37 -12.60
N PRO A 339 -14.77 -28.51 -11.30
CA PRO A 339 -15.77 -29.48 -10.83
C PRO A 339 -17.17 -29.04 -11.25
N ALA A 340 -17.98 -29.99 -11.73
CA ALA A 340 -19.40 -29.79 -11.95
C ALA A 340 -20.06 -29.33 -10.64
N VAL A 341 -20.81 -28.23 -10.67
CA VAL A 341 -21.63 -27.77 -9.54
C VAL A 341 -22.61 -28.89 -9.19
N ARG A 342 -22.30 -29.67 -8.14
CA ARG A 342 -23.22 -30.67 -7.61
C ARG A 342 -24.25 -29.94 -6.75
N GLN A 343 -25.43 -29.70 -7.31
CA GLN A 343 -26.62 -29.44 -6.51
C GLN A 343 -26.93 -30.71 -5.74
N ILE A 344 -26.70 -30.70 -4.42
CA ILE A 344 -27.21 -31.75 -3.55
C ILE A 344 -28.68 -31.39 -3.31
N GLU A 345 -29.59 -31.97 -4.10
CA GLU A 345 -31.02 -31.94 -3.79
C GLU A 345 -31.24 -32.66 -2.46
N ASN A 346 -31.69 -31.92 -1.44
CA ASN A 346 -32.22 -32.51 -0.22
C ASN A 346 -33.53 -33.24 -0.54
N LYS A 347 -33.46 -34.56 -0.78
CA LYS A 347 -34.67 -35.39 -0.80
C LYS A 347 -35.28 -35.43 0.60
N PRO A 348 -36.60 -35.16 0.76
CA PRO A 348 -37.24 -35.21 2.05
C PRO A 348 -37.26 -36.65 2.59
N GLN A 349 -36.71 -36.82 3.78
CA GLN A 349 -36.80 -38.05 4.57
C GLN A 349 -38.28 -38.35 4.85
N LYS A 350 -38.82 -39.40 4.25
CA LYS A 350 -40.11 -39.97 4.66
C LYS A 350 -40.00 -40.42 6.12
N ARG A 351 -40.63 -39.67 7.03
CA ARG A 351 -40.94 -40.17 8.37
C ARG A 351 -41.95 -41.29 8.22
N GLY A 352 -41.50 -42.53 8.37
CA GLY A 352 -42.39 -43.65 8.62
C GLY A 352 -43.07 -43.44 9.97
N ILE A 353 -44.35 -43.13 9.96
CA ILE A 353 -45.21 -43.28 11.14
C ILE A 353 -45.74 -44.71 11.07
N GLY A 354 -45.24 -45.56 11.96
CA GLY A 354 -45.81 -46.87 12.17
C GLY A 354 -47.19 -46.75 12.83
N ARG A 355 -48.13 -47.55 12.35
CA ARG A 355 -49.07 -48.31 13.17
C ARG A 355 -49.51 -49.54 12.41
#